data_AF-A0A7J7CKJ8-F1
#
_entry.id   AF-A0A7J7CKJ8-F1
#
_cell.length_a   1.000
_cell.length_b   1.000
_cell.length_c   1.000
_cell.angle_alpha   90.00
_cell.angle_beta   90.00
_cell.angle_gamma   90.00
#
_symmetry.space_group_name_H-M   'P 1'
#
loop_
_entity.id
_entity.type
_entity.pdbx_description
1 polymer ?
#
loop_
_entity_poly.entity_id
_entity_poly.type
_entity_poly.pdbx_seq_one_letter_code
_entity_poly.pdbx_strand_id
1 'polypeptide(L)'
;MSDFVLKVALGECESSFSLENAVCNHGFFMMSPNNWIPSTKTFQRPLRLFDSTTSVMVSISHPPNHSFISVQVHDLDTLSLLDQESISKQVCRMLRISEKVEKDVREFQTLHVEAKDKGFGRIFRSPSLFEDAVKSILLCNCTWKRSLEMAKALCELQQKVIDLKPIGKRTRYMRNQAENVSGKKVKGRVTGNCPSAKELSSLDEDFLKQHCKVGYRSKRIIQLAKEYKKGTSMLNEVEEMFELLCDYEDEVGKLSALPHYSYHSVSGSSFTQEP
;
A
#
# COMPACT_ATOMS: atom_id res chain seq x y z
N MET A 1 9.25 18.74 18.16
CA MET A 1 8.92 18.20 16.84
C MET A 1 7.42 18.32 16.72
N SER A 2 6.99 18.99 15.68
CA SER A 2 5.61 19.35 15.39
C SER A 2 5.12 18.45 14.26
N ASP A 3 3.87 18.01 14.39
CA ASP A 3 3.27 17.06 13.46
C ASP A 3 2.06 17.70 12.79
N PHE A 4 1.95 17.51 11.47
CA PHE A 4 0.81 17.95 10.70
C PHE A 4 -0.28 16.88 10.73
N VAL A 5 -1.53 17.27 11.04
CA VAL A 5 -2.65 16.33 11.10
C VAL A 5 -3.59 16.54 9.93
N LEU A 6 -3.68 15.54 9.06
CA LEU A 6 -4.63 15.43 7.98
C LEU A 6 -5.85 14.62 8.43
N LYS A 7 -7.05 15.03 7.99
CA LYS A 7 -8.30 14.31 8.24
C LYS A 7 -8.82 13.74 6.93
N VAL A 8 -9.03 12.43 6.88
CA VAL A 8 -9.63 11.74 5.73
C VAL A 8 -11.07 11.37 6.09
N ALA A 9 -12.04 11.97 5.41
CA ALA A 9 -13.46 11.73 5.68
C ALA A 9 -13.85 10.26 5.38
N LEU A 10 -14.71 9.69 6.22
CA LEU A 10 -15.22 8.33 6.03
C LEU A 10 -16.41 8.26 5.06
N GLY A 11 -17.15 9.35 4.89
CA GLY A 11 -18.36 9.39 4.06
C GLY A 11 -19.34 8.29 4.50
N GLU A 12 -19.88 7.53 3.54
CA GLU A 12 -20.81 6.41 3.77
C GLU A 12 -20.27 5.31 4.70
N CYS A 13 -18.95 5.24 4.90
CA CYS A 13 -18.33 4.29 5.82
C CYS A 13 -18.50 4.68 7.30
N GLU A 14 -18.90 5.93 7.62
CA GLU A 14 -18.87 6.48 8.99
C GLU A 14 -19.53 5.56 10.03
N SER A 15 -20.70 5.02 9.71
CA SER A 15 -21.51 4.23 10.64
C SER A 15 -20.98 2.81 10.93
N SER A 16 -20.12 2.28 10.05
CA SER A 16 -19.69 0.87 10.07
C SER A 16 -18.17 0.70 10.16
N PHE A 17 -17.40 1.76 9.94
CA PHE A 17 -15.95 1.66 9.81
C PHE A 17 -15.25 1.39 11.16
N SER A 18 -14.36 0.41 11.15
CA SER A 18 -13.40 0.15 12.22
C SER A 18 -12.01 0.04 11.61
N LEU A 19 -11.08 0.91 12.03
CA LEU A 19 -9.71 0.88 11.53
C LEU A 19 -9.02 -0.46 11.81
N GLU A 20 -9.25 -1.03 12.99
CA GLU A 20 -8.68 -2.31 13.36
C GLU A 20 -9.16 -3.43 12.43
N ASN A 21 -10.47 -3.51 12.15
CA ASN A 21 -11.00 -4.51 11.22
C ASN A 21 -10.56 -4.26 9.77
N ALA A 22 -10.44 -2.98 9.37
CA ALA A 22 -9.99 -2.60 8.03
C ALA A 22 -8.51 -2.89 7.78
N VAL A 23 -7.67 -2.87 8.82
CA VAL A 23 -6.22 -3.15 8.72
C VAL A 23 -5.90 -4.60 9.04
N CYS A 24 -6.43 -5.12 10.14
CA CYS A 24 -6.05 -6.42 10.72
C CYS A 24 -6.92 -7.60 10.24
N ASN A 25 -7.45 -7.55 9.02
CA ASN A 25 -8.30 -8.61 8.47
C ASN A 25 -7.53 -9.81 7.88
N HIS A 26 -6.29 -9.63 7.40
CA HIS A 26 -5.46 -10.71 6.86
C HIS A 26 -3.97 -10.37 6.96
N GLY A 27 -3.07 -11.26 6.54
CA GLY A 27 -1.63 -11.11 6.79
C GLY A 27 -0.92 -9.87 6.20
N PHE A 28 -1.45 -9.17 5.18
CA PHE A 28 -0.69 -8.11 4.48
C PHE A 28 -0.26 -6.94 5.39
N PHE A 29 -1.03 -6.59 6.42
CA PHE A 29 -0.65 -5.52 7.34
C PHE A 29 0.61 -5.87 8.15
N MET A 30 1.01 -7.15 8.21
CA MET A 30 2.24 -7.57 8.89
C MET A 30 3.47 -7.45 7.98
N MET A 31 3.29 -7.34 6.65
CA MET A 31 4.40 -7.17 5.73
C MET A 31 4.93 -5.75 5.80
N SER A 32 6.24 -5.60 5.98
CA SER A 32 6.91 -4.28 5.94
C SER A 32 6.51 -3.49 4.67
N PRO A 33 6.40 -2.15 4.78
CA PRO A 33 6.82 -1.31 5.91
C PRO A 33 5.70 -1.05 6.93
N ASN A 34 4.65 -1.85 6.91
CA ASN A 34 3.50 -1.72 7.80
C ASN A 34 3.88 -2.06 9.25
N ASN A 35 3.32 -1.30 10.21
CA ASN A 35 3.44 -1.55 11.63
C ASN A 35 2.11 -1.23 12.33
N TRP A 36 1.43 -2.26 12.83
CA TRP A 36 0.24 -2.09 13.67
C TRP A 36 0.65 -2.03 15.14
N ILE A 37 0.17 -1.03 15.88
CA ILE A 37 0.36 -0.89 17.32
C ILE A 37 -0.95 -1.26 18.03
N PRO A 38 -1.06 -2.46 18.62
CA PRO A 38 -2.31 -2.91 19.24
C PRO A 38 -2.77 -2.05 20.41
N SER A 39 -1.85 -1.56 21.24
CA SER A 39 -2.16 -0.81 22.46
C SER A 39 -2.86 0.53 22.17
N THR A 40 -2.57 1.14 21.02
CA THR A 40 -3.14 2.44 20.62
C THR A 40 -4.03 2.34 19.38
N LYS A 41 -4.26 1.12 18.87
CA LYS A 41 -4.95 0.85 17.59
C LYS A 41 -4.49 1.79 16.47
N THR A 42 -3.18 1.96 16.36
CA THR A 42 -2.55 2.89 15.43
C THR A 42 -1.80 2.12 14.36
N PHE A 43 -2.03 2.48 13.10
CA PHE A 43 -1.29 1.95 11.98
C PHE A 43 -0.20 2.92 11.54
N GLN A 44 1.05 2.46 11.47
CA GLN A 44 2.19 3.27 11.08
C GLN A 44 2.86 2.70 9.83
N ARG A 45 3.24 3.60 8.92
CA ARG A 45 4.11 3.28 7.79
C ARG A 45 4.63 4.56 7.12
N PRO A 46 5.67 4.48 6.29
CA PRO A 46 5.99 5.54 5.34
C PRO A 46 4.96 5.58 4.20
N LEU A 47 4.57 6.79 3.79
CA LEU A 47 3.79 7.07 2.58
C LEU A 47 4.56 8.02 1.67
N ARG A 48 4.34 7.91 0.35
CA ARG A 48 5.02 8.77 -0.63
C ARG A 48 4.31 10.12 -0.75
N LEU A 49 5.08 11.19 -0.91
CA LEU A 49 4.57 12.51 -1.26
C LEU A 49 4.20 12.59 -2.75
N PHE A 50 3.68 13.74 -3.20
CA PHE A 50 3.24 13.93 -4.59
C PHE A 50 4.37 13.69 -5.61
N ASP A 51 5.61 14.02 -5.27
CA ASP A 51 6.78 13.79 -6.11
C ASP A 51 7.11 12.30 -6.34
N SER A 52 6.38 11.38 -5.70
CA SER A 52 6.52 9.92 -5.79
C SER A 52 7.88 9.37 -5.36
N THR A 53 8.74 10.18 -4.75
CA THR A 53 10.11 9.83 -4.34
C THR A 53 10.36 10.07 -2.87
N THR A 54 9.91 11.20 -2.34
CA THR A 54 10.00 11.54 -0.93
C THR A 54 8.98 10.72 -0.16
N SER A 55 9.39 10.12 0.95
CA SER A 55 8.50 9.40 1.86
C SER A 55 8.50 10.06 3.23
N VAL A 56 7.33 10.12 3.85
CA VAL A 56 7.11 10.65 5.20
C VAL A 56 6.50 9.56 6.06
N MET A 57 6.91 9.47 7.32
CA MET A 57 6.27 8.57 8.27
C MET A 57 4.90 9.12 8.65
N VAL A 58 3.90 8.25 8.69
CA VAL A 58 2.56 8.60 9.19
C VAL A 58 2.12 7.66 10.31
N SER A 59 1.34 8.20 11.24
CA SER A 59 0.50 7.44 12.17
C SER A 59 -0.97 7.65 11.79
N ILE A 60 -1.67 6.56 11.55
CA ILE A 60 -3.09 6.54 11.17
C ILE A 60 -3.88 5.99 12.35
N SER A 61 -4.89 6.74 12.80
CA SER A 61 -5.77 6.36 13.88
C SER A 61 -7.22 6.75 13.57
N HIS A 62 -8.17 6.07 14.20
CA HIS A 62 -9.59 6.39 14.11
C HIS A 62 -10.07 6.87 15.47
N PRO A 63 -10.20 8.19 15.68
CA PRO A 63 -10.71 8.73 16.92
C PRO A 63 -12.14 8.25 17.19
N PRO A 64 -12.51 7.91 18.44
CA PRO A 64 -13.87 7.48 18.77
C PRO A 64 -14.92 8.53 18.38
N ASN A 65 -16.04 8.10 17.83
CA ASN A 65 -17.19 8.95 17.46
C ASN A 65 -16.87 10.06 16.43
N HIS A 66 -15.80 9.91 15.65
CA HIS A 66 -15.48 10.83 14.57
C HIS A 66 -15.74 10.22 13.19
N SER A 67 -16.28 11.04 12.30
CA SER A 67 -16.57 10.75 10.89
C SER A 67 -15.33 10.77 9.97
N PHE A 68 -14.13 10.69 10.55
CA PHE A 68 -12.88 10.78 9.81
C PHE A 68 -11.77 9.92 10.42
N ILE A 69 -10.80 9.57 9.59
CA ILE A 69 -9.51 9.00 9.98
C ILE A 69 -8.51 10.14 10.18
N SER A 70 -7.78 10.09 11.30
CA SER A 70 -6.70 11.03 11.59
C SER A 70 -5.38 10.45 11.08
N VAL A 71 -4.71 11.22 10.23
CA VAL A 71 -3.40 10.90 9.65
C VAL A 71 -2.40 11.93 10.15
N GLN A 72 -1.63 11.56 11.16
CA GLN A 72 -0.55 12.37 11.71
C GLN A 72 0.71 12.14 10.86
N VAL A 73 1.20 13.20 10.23
CA VAL A 73 2.42 13.22 9.44
C VAL A 73 3.54 13.75 10.32
N HIS A 74 4.53 12.90 10.57
CA HIS A 74 5.62 13.21 11.52
C HIS A 74 6.66 14.15 10.90
N ASP A 75 7.33 14.90 11.78
CA ASP A 75 8.48 15.76 11.45
C ASP A 75 8.19 16.88 10.42
N LEU A 76 6.92 17.32 10.32
CA LEU A 76 6.48 18.38 9.40
C LEU A 76 5.43 19.28 10.05
N ASP A 77 5.67 20.59 10.02
CA ASP A 77 4.69 21.61 10.43
C ASP A 77 3.58 21.85 9.39
N THR A 78 3.95 21.75 8.12
CA THR A 78 3.09 22.11 6.99
C THR A 78 3.27 21.09 5.87
N LEU A 79 2.18 20.87 5.14
CA LEU A 79 2.15 19.94 4.02
C LEU A 79 1.44 20.61 2.85
N SER A 80 2.01 20.53 1.65
CA SER A 80 1.38 21.14 0.45
C SER A 80 0.04 20.47 0.15
N LEU A 81 -0.87 21.17 -0.55
CA LEU A 81 -2.18 20.58 -0.91
C LEU A 81 -2.04 19.33 -1.78
N LEU A 82 -1.08 19.32 -2.71
CA LEU A 82 -0.79 18.15 -3.56
C LEU A 82 -0.29 16.96 -2.75
N ASP A 83 0.53 17.21 -1.72
CA ASP A 83 1.02 16.16 -0.82
C ASP A 83 -0.10 15.64 0.10
N GLN A 84 -0.96 16.53 0.60
CA GLN A 84 -2.15 16.16 1.37
C GLN A 84 -3.08 15.26 0.54
N GLU A 85 -3.32 15.61 -0.72
CA GLU A 85 -4.12 14.82 -1.64
C GLU A 85 -3.47 13.46 -1.93
N SER A 86 -2.17 13.43 -2.19
CA SER A 86 -1.41 12.20 -2.42
C SER A 86 -1.45 11.24 -1.23
N ILE A 87 -1.29 11.76 0.00
CA ILE A 87 -1.43 10.97 1.23
C ILE A 87 -2.87 10.48 1.39
N SER A 88 -3.86 11.35 1.20
CA SER A 88 -5.28 10.99 1.30
C SER A 88 -5.63 9.84 0.34
N LYS A 89 -5.22 9.93 -0.93
CA LYS A 89 -5.45 8.87 -1.94
C LYS A 89 -4.85 7.53 -1.51
N GLN A 90 -3.61 7.54 -1.02
CA GLN A 90 -2.97 6.32 -0.52
C GLN A 90 -3.71 5.73 0.69
N VAL A 91 -4.15 6.58 1.64
CA VAL A 91 -4.90 6.14 2.83
C VAL A 91 -6.28 5.57 2.44
N CYS A 92 -7.03 6.27 1.59
CA CYS A 92 -8.32 5.79 1.07
C CYS A 92 -8.16 4.46 0.34
N ARG A 93 -7.11 4.29 -0.47
CA ARG A 93 -6.83 3.02 -1.15
C ARG A 93 -6.55 1.89 -0.15
N MET A 94 -5.62 2.10 0.77
CA MET A 94 -5.21 1.08 1.75
C MET A 94 -6.38 0.62 2.61
N LEU A 95 -7.18 1.58 3.06
CA LEU A 95 -8.33 1.35 3.93
C LEU A 95 -9.62 1.08 3.17
N ARG A 96 -9.60 1.12 1.83
CA ARG A 96 -10.77 0.91 0.96
C ARG A 96 -11.96 1.79 1.35
N ILE A 97 -11.71 3.08 1.55
CA ILE A 97 -12.74 4.08 1.85
C ILE A 97 -13.31 4.59 0.53
N SER A 98 -14.45 4.05 0.13
CA SER A 98 -15.27 4.56 -0.98
C SER A 98 -16.71 4.04 -0.86
N GLU A 99 -17.66 4.76 -1.47
CA GLU A 99 -19.08 4.39 -1.45
C GLU A 99 -19.33 2.99 -2.04
N LYS A 100 -18.73 2.69 -3.19
CA LYS A 100 -18.84 1.36 -3.82
C LYS A 100 -18.40 0.24 -2.87
N VAL A 101 -17.25 0.41 -2.21
CA VAL A 101 -16.71 -0.63 -1.32
C VAL A 101 -17.51 -0.72 -0.02
N GLU A 102 -18.16 0.35 0.42
CA GLU A 102 -19.13 0.30 1.51
C GLU A 102 -20.37 -0.50 1.10
N LYS A 103 -20.93 -0.23 -0.08
CA LYS A 103 -22.06 -0.99 -0.66
C LYS A 103 -21.74 -2.48 -0.79
N ASP A 104 -20.59 -2.82 -1.38
CA ASP A 104 -20.15 -4.21 -1.55
C ASP A 104 -20.04 -4.94 -0.19
N VAL A 105 -19.53 -4.25 0.85
CA VAL A 105 -19.44 -4.81 2.21
C VAL A 105 -20.82 -5.01 2.83
N ARG A 106 -21.74 -4.05 2.68
CA ARG A 106 -23.11 -4.18 3.20
C ARG A 106 -23.88 -5.30 2.50
N GLU A 107 -23.74 -5.45 1.18
CA GLU A 107 -24.32 -6.55 0.41
C GLU A 107 -23.77 -7.90 0.92
N PHE A 108 -22.45 -8.03 1.07
CA PHE A 108 -21.81 -9.23 1.63
C PHE A 108 -22.28 -9.55 3.05
N GLN A 109 -22.36 -8.56 3.93
CA GLN A 109 -22.78 -8.72 5.33
C GLN A 109 -24.28 -9.02 5.46
N THR A 110 -25.10 -8.65 4.47
CA THR A 110 -26.51 -9.05 4.41
C THR A 110 -26.64 -10.55 4.13
N LEU A 111 -25.74 -11.12 3.32
CA LEU A 111 -25.70 -12.56 3.02
C LEU A 111 -25.04 -13.37 4.14
N HIS A 112 -24.18 -12.75 4.94
CA HIS A 112 -23.38 -13.40 5.99
C HIS A 112 -23.44 -12.64 7.32
N VAL A 113 -24.44 -12.96 8.15
CA VAL A 113 -24.66 -12.28 9.43
C VAL A 113 -23.47 -12.43 10.38
N GLU A 114 -22.80 -13.58 10.39
CA GLU A 114 -21.60 -13.78 11.23
C GLU A 114 -20.44 -12.88 10.81
N ALA A 115 -20.36 -12.54 9.51
CA ALA A 115 -19.38 -11.58 9.02
C ALA A 115 -19.74 -10.16 9.46
N LYS A 116 -21.03 -9.81 9.47
CA LYS A 116 -21.53 -8.53 9.99
C LYS A 116 -21.19 -8.36 11.47
N ASP A 117 -21.49 -9.38 12.29
CA ASP A 117 -21.25 -9.35 13.74
C ASP A 117 -19.76 -9.19 14.08
N LYS A 118 -18.87 -9.72 13.23
CA LYS A 118 -17.41 -9.58 13.37
C LYS A 118 -16.86 -8.32 12.67
N GLY A 119 -17.68 -7.55 11.96
CA GLY A 119 -17.25 -6.41 11.15
C GLY A 119 -16.31 -6.78 10.00
N PHE A 120 -16.44 -7.99 9.45
CA PHE A 120 -15.64 -8.51 8.34
C PHE A 120 -16.23 -8.12 6.97
N GLY A 121 -15.37 -7.97 5.96
CA GLY A 121 -15.76 -7.69 4.58
C GLY A 121 -14.85 -6.68 3.88
N ARG A 122 -14.21 -5.79 4.64
CA ARG A 122 -13.21 -4.85 4.13
C ARG A 122 -11.85 -5.53 4.06
N ILE A 123 -11.16 -5.44 2.92
CA ILE A 123 -9.86 -6.09 2.69
C ILE A 123 -8.76 -5.02 2.55
N PHE A 124 -7.79 -5.06 3.45
CA PHE A 124 -6.66 -4.13 3.45
C PHE A 124 -5.84 -4.21 2.15
N ARG A 125 -5.30 -3.08 1.67
CA ARG A 125 -4.40 -3.03 0.51
C ARG A 125 -3.13 -2.25 0.80
N SER A 126 -2.14 -2.39 -0.07
CA SER A 126 -0.98 -1.49 -0.12
C SER A 126 -1.39 -0.13 -0.74
N PRO A 127 -0.61 0.95 -0.51
CA PRO A 127 -0.92 2.28 -1.02
C PRO A 127 -0.78 2.42 -2.54
N SER A 128 -0.29 1.39 -3.25
CA SER A 128 -0.29 1.30 -4.70
C SER A 128 -0.48 -0.13 -5.18
N LEU A 129 -1.00 -0.30 -6.38
CA LEU A 129 -1.11 -1.62 -7.01
C LEU A 129 0.25 -2.27 -7.26
N PHE A 130 1.27 -1.46 -7.57
CA PHE A 130 2.64 -1.96 -7.71
C PHE A 130 3.15 -2.64 -6.43
N GLU A 131 2.92 -2.03 -5.25
CA GLU A 131 3.30 -2.64 -3.98
C GLU A 131 2.52 -3.93 -3.71
N ASP A 132 1.22 -3.97 -4.05
CA ASP A 132 0.40 -5.20 -3.94
C ASP A 132 0.96 -6.32 -4.83
N ALA A 133 1.35 -6.02 -6.06
CA ALA A 133 1.91 -6.98 -7.01
C ALA A 133 3.28 -7.50 -6.55
N VAL A 134 4.17 -6.61 -6.08
CA VAL A 134 5.47 -7.02 -5.53
C VAL A 134 5.27 -7.92 -4.32
N LYS A 135 4.41 -7.54 -3.36
CA LYS A 135 4.11 -8.36 -2.19
C LYS A 135 3.51 -9.72 -2.59
N SER A 136 2.66 -9.76 -3.60
CA SER A 136 2.10 -11.00 -4.13
C SER A 136 3.17 -11.94 -4.70
N ILE A 137 4.15 -11.40 -5.46
CA ILE A 137 5.32 -12.18 -5.93
C ILE A 137 6.11 -12.77 -4.76
N LEU A 138 6.24 -12.02 -3.65
CA LEU A 138 6.92 -12.49 -2.44
C LEU A 138 6.18 -13.60 -1.70
N LEU A 139 4.90 -13.88 -2.00
CA LEU A 139 4.14 -14.97 -1.39
C LEU A 139 4.31 -16.29 -2.14
N CYS A 140 4.55 -16.24 -3.45
CA CYS A 140 4.58 -17.42 -4.31
C CYS A 140 5.64 -18.42 -3.84
N ASN A 141 5.26 -19.67 -3.52
CA ASN A 141 6.16 -20.78 -3.15
C ASN A 141 7.19 -20.43 -2.06
N CYS A 142 6.73 -19.87 -0.94
CA CYS A 142 7.56 -19.70 0.26
C CYS A 142 6.71 -19.70 1.53
N THR A 143 7.37 -19.86 2.67
CA THR A 143 6.70 -19.75 3.97
C THR A 143 6.37 -18.30 4.29
N TRP A 144 5.36 -18.09 5.13
CA TRP A 144 4.97 -16.74 5.57
C TRP A 144 6.12 -15.96 6.19
N LYS A 145 6.88 -16.60 7.10
CA LYS A 145 8.10 -16.01 7.69
C LYS A 145 9.06 -15.52 6.61
N ARG A 146 9.24 -16.29 5.54
CA ARG A 146 10.14 -15.92 4.45
C ARG A 146 9.61 -14.72 3.65
N SER A 147 8.31 -14.65 3.40
CA SER A 147 7.68 -13.47 2.76
C SER A 147 7.90 -12.20 3.58
N LEU A 148 7.74 -12.27 4.91
CA LEU A 148 8.00 -11.16 5.82
C LEU A 148 9.46 -10.70 5.78
N GLU A 149 10.41 -11.64 5.80
CA GLU A 149 11.84 -11.34 5.70
C GLU A 149 12.20 -10.65 4.38
N MET A 150 11.66 -11.13 3.25
CA MET A 150 11.90 -10.52 1.94
C MET A 150 11.31 -9.11 1.84
N ALA A 151 10.08 -8.91 2.33
CA ALA A 151 9.42 -7.60 2.34
C ALA A 151 10.21 -6.59 3.18
N LYS A 152 10.68 -7.01 4.37
CA LYS A 152 11.55 -6.20 5.22
C LYS A 152 12.86 -5.86 4.51
N ALA A 153 13.50 -6.83 3.85
CA ALA A 153 14.76 -6.60 3.17
C ALA A 153 14.63 -5.66 1.96
N LEU A 154 13.48 -5.65 1.25
CA LEU A 154 13.20 -4.65 0.20
C LEU A 154 13.10 -3.24 0.79
N CYS A 155 12.41 -3.08 1.93
CA CYS A 155 12.28 -1.80 2.63
C CYS A 155 13.64 -1.29 3.15
N GLU A 156 14.47 -2.18 3.69
CA GLU A 156 15.84 -1.85 4.12
C GLU A 156 16.74 -1.48 2.93
N LEU A 157 16.57 -2.11 1.78
CA LEU A 157 17.29 -1.75 0.56
C LEU A 157 16.90 -0.35 0.07
N GLN A 158 15.61 -0.01 0.11
CA GLN A 158 15.10 1.30 -0.29
C GLN A 158 15.77 2.43 0.48
N GLN A 159 15.87 2.28 1.81
CA GLN A 159 16.56 3.24 2.67
C GLN A 159 18.03 3.44 2.24
N LYS A 160 18.75 2.35 1.96
CA LYS A 160 20.14 2.40 1.51
C LYS A 160 20.29 3.12 0.17
N VAL A 161 19.37 2.89 -0.78
CA VAL A 161 19.40 3.53 -2.09
C VAL A 161 19.16 5.05 -1.98
N ILE A 162 18.32 5.50 -1.05
CA ILE A 162 18.16 6.92 -0.73
C ILE A 162 19.47 7.49 -0.14
N ASP A 163 20.05 6.80 0.84
CA ASP A 163 21.25 7.28 1.55
C ASP A 163 22.48 7.43 0.62
N LEU A 164 22.51 6.70 -0.51
CA LEU A 164 23.61 6.71 -1.48
C LEU A 164 23.48 7.79 -2.57
N LYS A 165 22.34 8.48 -2.71
CA LYS A 165 22.21 9.59 -3.68
C LYS A 165 22.92 10.84 -3.13
N PRO A 166 23.71 11.59 -3.95
CA PRO A 166 24.34 12.82 -3.49
C PRO A 166 23.28 13.83 -3.06
N ILE A 167 23.26 14.13 -1.77
CA ILE A 167 22.25 14.91 -1.07
C ILE A 167 22.37 16.40 -1.43
N GLY A 168 21.27 16.99 -1.93
CA GLY A 168 21.12 18.45 -2.05
C GLY A 168 21.11 19.14 -0.67
N LYS A 169 21.55 20.41 -0.62
CA LYS A 169 21.88 21.18 0.60
C LYS A 169 20.84 21.17 1.74
N ARG A 170 19.56 20.88 1.48
CA ARG A 170 18.46 20.88 2.47
C ARG A 170 18.55 19.76 3.51
N THR A 171 19.08 18.59 3.17
CA THR A 171 19.06 17.41 4.07
C THR A 171 20.24 17.35 5.05
N ARG A 172 21.31 18.14 4.82
CA ARG A 172 22.43 18.27 5.77
C ARG A 172 21.99 18.79 7.13
N TYR A 173 20.99 19.68 7.15
CA TYR A 173 20.53 20.32 8.37
C TYR A 173 19.88 19.31 9.34
N MET A 174 19.11 18.33 8.82
CA MET A 174 18.48 17.30 9.65
C MET A 174 19.46 16.23 10.13
N ARG A 175 20.49 15.90 9.33
CA ARG A 175 21.53 14.93 9.74
C ARG A 175 22.38 15.43 10.91
N ASN A 176 22.73 16.71 10.92
CA ASN A 176 23.60 17.29 11.95
C ASN A 176 22.91 17.42 13.33
N GLN A 177 21.57 17.43 13.39
CA GLN A 177 20.85 17.36 14.67
C GLN A 177 20.81 15.93 15.24
N ALA A 178 20.73 14.90 14.39
CA ALA A 178 20.71 13.51 14.84
C ALA A 178 22.09 13.01 15.32
N GLU A 179 23.19 13.47 14.70
CA GLU A 179 24.55 13.07 15.08
C GLU A 179 25.07 13.75 16.36
N ASN A 180 24.47 14.86 16.81
CA ASN A 180 24.88 15.57 18.03
C ASN A 180 24.21 15.07 19.33
N VAL A 181 23.37 14.03 19.28
CA VAL A 181 22.79 13.39 20.47
C VAL A 181 23.35 11.97 20.62
N SER A 182 24.66 11.90 20.86
CA SER A 182 25.34 10.68 21.27
C SER A 182 24.98 10.34 22.72
N GLY A 183 24.09 9.37 22.94
CA GLY A 183 23.90 8.82 24.28
C GLY A 183 22.65 8.00 24.58
N LYS A 184 22.17 7.15 23.66
CA LYS A 184 21.38 5.92 23.90
C LYS A 184 20.79 5.44 22.57
N LYS A 185 21.07 4.20 22.17
CA LYS A 185 20.42 3.55 21.02
C LYS A 185 18.92 3.41 21.30
N VAL A 186 18.10 4.33 20.80
CA VAL A 186 16.65 4.16 20.75
C VAL A 186 16.37 3.10 19.68
N LYS A 187 15.83 1.95 20.10
CA LYS A 187 15.30 0.90 19.22
C LYS A 187 14.06 1.46 18.50
N GLY A 188 14.25 2.02 17.32
CA GLY A 188 13.17 2.53 16.48
C GLY A 188 13.70 3.04 15.15
N ARG A 189 14.43 2.19 14.42
CA ARG A 189 14.94 2.57 13.10
C ARG A 189 13.74 2.69 12.17
N VAL A 190 13.46 3.90 11.68
CA VAL A 190 12.49 4.13 10.59
C VAL A 190 12.83 3.16 9.46
N THR A 191 11.93 2.23 9.16
CA THR A 191 12.10 1.31 8.03
C THR A 191 11.78 2.07 6.76
N GLY A 192 12.64 1.95 5.73
CA GLY A 192 12.37 2.53 4.42
C GLY A 192 11.03 2.07 3.85
N ASN A 193 10.53 2.76 2.83
CA ASN A 193 9.28 2.39 2.18
C ASN A 193 9.48 1.14 1.30
N CYS A 194 8.39 0.49 0.88
CA CYS A 194 8.52 -0.50 -0.19
C CYS A 194 9.06 0.21 -1.45
N PRO A 195 10.13 -0.29 -2.10
CA PRO A 195 10.69 0.33 -3.30
C PRO A 195 9.63 0.60 -4.38
N SER A 196 9.75 1.75 -5.04
CA SER A 196 8.92 2.11 -6.20
C SER A 196 9.39 1.35 -7.45
N ALA A 197 8.53 1.31 -8.46
CA ALA A 197 8.90 0.81 -9.79
C ALA A 197 10.13 1.56 -10.34
N LYS A 198 10.21 2.88 -10.13
CA LYS A 198 11.36 3.70 -10.57
C LYS A 198 12.65 3.24 -9.89
N GLU A 199 12.63 3.03 -8.58
CA GLU A 199 13.79 2.57 -7.80
C GLU A 199 14.22 1.14 -8.19
N LEU A 200 13.27 0.21 -8.34
CA LEU A 200 13.58 -1.18 -8.70
C LEU A 200 14.01 -1.33 -10.16
N SER A 201 13.42 -0.58 -11.09
CA SER A 201 13.72 -0.69 -12.53
C SER A 201 15.17 -0.38 -12.89
N SER A 202 15.86 0.39 -12.03
CA SER A 202 17.27 0.75 -12.20
C SER A 202 18.25 -0.24 -11.56
N LEU A 203 17.76 -1.25 -10.83
CA LEU A 203 18.62 -2.22 -10.17
C LEU A 203 18.93 -3.41 -11.07
N ASP A 204 20.08 -4.01 -10.80
CA ASP A 204 20.46 -5.31 -11.35
C ASP A 204 19.78 -6.47 -10.61
N GLU A 205 19.51 -7.56 -11.33
CA GLU A 205 18.86 -8.74 -10.77
C GLU A 205 19.67 -9.41 -9.65
N ASP A 206 20.96 -9.62 -9.87
CA ASP A 206 21.85 -10.26 -8.90
C ASP A 206 22.06 -9.36 -7.69
N PHE A 207 22.11 -8.04 -7.90
CA PHE A 207 22.13 -7.09 -6.82
C PHE A 207 20.90 -7.21 -5.91
N LEU A 208 19.70 -7.25 -6.49
CA LEU A 208 18.45 -7.43 -5.73
C LEU A 208 18.41 -8.78 -5.01
N LYS A 209 18.87 -9.84 -5.67
CA LYS A 209 18.95 -11.19 -5.11
C LYS A 209 19.90 -11.26 -3.92
N GLN A 210 21.06 -10.63 -4.01
CA GLN A 210 22.07 -10.60 -2.93
C GLN A 210 21.57 -9.81 -1.71
N HIS A 211 20.94 -8.66 -1.92
CA HIS A 211 20.58 -7.75 -0.84
C HIS A 211 19.23 -8.05 -0.19
N CYS A 212 18.25 -8.54 -0.96
CA CYS A 212 16.90 -8.82 -0.47
C CYS A 212 16.60 -10.31 -0.32
N LYS A 213 17.51 -11.18 -0.76
CA LYS A 213 17.40 -12.65 -0.70
C LYS A 213 16.10 -13.18 -1.34
N VAL A 214 15.61 -12.50 -2.38
CA VAL A 214 14.35 -12.83 -3.07
C VAL A 214 14.44 -14.07 -3.98
N GLY A 215 15.66 -14.59 -4.20
CA GLY A 215 15.90 -15.77 -5.03
C GLY A 215 15.49 -15.51 -6.48
N TYR A 216 14.90 -16.52 -7.15
CA TYR A 216 14.43 -16.42 -8.54
C TYR A 216 13.36 -15.34 -8.79
N ARG A 217 12.78 -14.76 -7.72
CA ARG A 217 11.77 -13.70 -7.83
C ARG A 217 12.38 -12.38 -8.29
N SER A 218 13.71 -12.20 -8.13
CA SER A 218 14.44 -11.01 -8.57
C SER A 218 14.11 -10.64 -10.01
N LYS A 219 14.19 -11.60 -10.94
CA LYS A 219 13.87 -11.40 -12.35
C LYS A 219 12.47 -10.81 -12.56
N ARG A 220 11.47 -11.42 -11.93
CA ARG A 220 10.05 -11.01 -12.06
C ARG A 220 9.81 -9.62 -11.46
N ILE A 221 10.40 -9.33 -10.30
CA ILE A 221 10.26 -8.02 -9.64
C ILE A 221 10.89 -6.92 -10.52
N ILE A 222 12.08 -7.15 -11.07
CA ILE A 222 12.76 -6.18 -11.93
C ILE A 222 12.01 -5.99 -13.25
N GLN A 223 11.53 -7.08 -13.87
CA GLN A 223 10.74 -7.01 -15.09
C GLN A 223 9.45 -6.21 -14.87
N LEU A 224 8.69 -6.54 -13.82
CA LEU A 224 7.48 -5.82 -13.45
C LEU A 224 7.76 -4.32 -13.24
N ALA A 225 8.84 -3.98 -12.52
CA ALA A 225 9.23 -2.59 -12.30
C ALA A 225 9.55 -1.84 -13.60
N LYS A 226 10.19 -2.50 -14.57
CA LYS A 226 10.49 -1.93 -15.89
C LYS A 226 9.22 -1.71 -16.72
N GLU A 227 8.31 -2.67 -16.73
CA GLU A 227 7.03 -2.58 -17.46
C GLU A 227 6.12 -1.51 -16.85
N TYR A 228 5.98 -1.49 -15.52
CA TYR A 228 5.19 -0.48 -14.80
C TYR A 228 5.70 0.93 -15.07
N LYS A 229 7.02 1.14 -15.04
CA LYS A 229 7.66 2.44 -15.34
C LYS A 229 7.43 2.89 -16.79
N LYS A 230 7.37 1.96 -17.75
CA LYS A 230 7.16 2.28 -19.17
C LYS A 230 5.70 2.57 -19.51
N GLY A 231 4.77 2.36 -18.58
CA GLY A 231 3.34 2.44 -18.87
C GLY A 231 2.78 1.18 -19.52
N THR A 232 3.61 0.16 -19.81
CA THR A 232 3.23 -1.02 -20.61
C THR A 232 2.78 -2.21 -19.75
N SER A 233 2.50 -1.98 -18.47
CA SER A 233 2.07 -3.02 -17.55
C SER A 233 0.55 -3.07 -17.56
N MET A 234 -0.02 -4.26 -17.74
CA MET A 234 -1.45 -4.53 -17.53
C MET A 234 -1.95 -4.00 -16.17
N LEU A 235 -1.09 -3.89 -15.16
CA LEU A 235 -1.48 -3.28 -13.88
C LEU A 235 -1.96 -1.83 -14.01
N ASN A 236 -1.39 -1.02 -14.91
CA ASN A 236 -1.87 0.35 -15.10
C ASN A 236 -3.27 0.34 -15.70
N GLU A 237 -3.47 -0.50 -16.72
CA GLU A 237 -4.78 -0.73 -17.32
C GLU A 237 -5.78 -1.29 -16.30
N VAL A 238 -5.35 -2.15 -15.38
CA VAL A 238 -6.22 -2.69 -14.32
C VAL A 238 -6.55 -1.64 -13.27
N GLU A 239 -5.61 -0.78 -12.89
CA GLU A 239 -5.86 0.31 -11.93
C GLU A 239 -6.84 1.32 -12.53
N GLU A 240 -6.63 1.73 -13.79
CA GLU A 240 -7.55 2.58 -14.56
C GLU A 240 -8.89 1.89 -14.82
N MET A 241 -8.90 0.60 -15.19
CA MET A 241 -10.11 -0.18 -15.42
C MET A 241 -10.91 -0.38 -14.14
N PHE A 242 -10.28 -0.48 -12.95
CA PHE A 242 -11.02 -0.53 -11.68
C PHE A 242 -11.67 0.82 -11.34
N GLU A 243 -11.02 1.94 -11.72
CA GLU A 243 -11.62 3.27 -11.61
C GLU A 243 -12.77 3.43 -12.62
N LEU A 244 -12.58 3.01 -13.88
CA LEU A 244 -13.57 3.04 -14.95
C LEU A 244 -14.70 2.01 -14.80
N LEU A 245 -14.48 0.87 -14.11
CA LEU A 245 -15.53 -0.12 -13.83
C LEU A 245 -16.62 0.46 -12.96
N CYS A 246 -16.28 1.45 -12.11
CA CYS A 246 -17.26 2.19 -11.35
C CYS A 246 -18.18 2.98 -12.29
N ASP A 247 -17.61 3.62 -13.32
CA ASP A 247 -18.39 4.35 -14.33
C ASP A 247 -19.17 3.39 -15.25
N TYR A 248 -18.59 2.24 -15.60
CA TYR A 248 -19.19 1.25 -16.49
C TYR A 248 -20.40 0.54 -15.88
N GLU A 249 -20.37 0.17 -14.59
CA GLU A 249 -21.52 -0.43 -13.91
C GLU A 249 -22.68 0.57 -13.72
N ASP A 250 -22.37 1.86 -13.63
CA ASP A 250 -23.36 2.94 -13.54
C ASP A 250 -23.98 3.28 -14.92
N GLU A 251 -23.20 3.23 -16.01
CA GLU A 251 -23.69 3.47 -17.37
C GLU A 251 -24.39 2.26 -18.01
N VAL A 252 -23.92 1.04 -17.73
CA VAL A 252 -24.31 -0.19 -18.46
C VAL A 252 -25.08 -1.17 -17.58
N GLY A 253 -25.20 -0.88 -16.28
CA GLY A 253 -25.91 -1.70 -15.29
C GLY A 253 -25.03 -2.79 -14.68
N LYS A 254 -25.42 -3.27 -13.48
CA LYS A 254 -24.68 -4.30 -12.73
C LYS A 254 -24.43 -5.52 -13.61
N LEU A 255 -23.18 -5.99 -13.68
CA LEU A 255 -22.80 -7.24 -14.36
C LEU A 255 -23.63 -8.45 -13.87
N SER A 256 -24.08 -8.44 -12.61
CA SER A 256 -24.96 -9.48 -12.03
C SER A 256 -26.37 -9.51 -12.62
N ALA A 257 -26.78 -8.48 -13.36
CA ALA A 257 -28.05 -8.41 -14.06
C ALA A 257 -27.95 -8.93 -15.50
N LEU A 258 -26.74 -9.18 -16.01
CA LEU A 258 -26.56 -9.81 -17.30
C LEU A 258 -26.89 -11.31 -17.21
N PRO A 259 -27.63 -11.85 -18.17
CA PRO A 259 -27.92 -13.27 -18.21
C PRO A 259 -26.62 -14.08 -18.40
N HIS A 260 -26.58 -15.27 -17.79
CA HIS A 260 -25.38 -16.10 -17.64
C HIS A 260 -24.62 -16.41 -18.95
N TYR A 261 -25.28 -16.29 -20.11
CA TYR A 261 -24.69 -16.51 -21.43
C TYR A 261 -23.82 -15.34 -21.91
N SER A 262 -23.87 -14.17 -21.26
CA SER A 262 -23.11 -12.98 -21.63
C SER A 262 -21.70 -12.93 -21.01
N TYR A 263 -21.36 -13.83 -20.09
CA TYR A 263 -20.01 -13.92 -19.54
C TYR A 263 -19.09 -14.67 -20.51
N HIS A 264 -18.13 -13.98 -21.12
CA HIS A 264 -17.03 -14.65 -21.79
C HIS A 264 -16.14 -15.33 -20.74
N SER A 265 -16.08 -16.66 -20.76
CA SER A 265 -15.19 -17.42 -19.88
C SER A 265 -13.73 -17.21 -20.31
N VAL A 266 -12.98 -16.39 -19.58
CA VAL A 266 -11.53 -16.31 -19.72
C VAL A 266 -10.92 -17.40 -18.84
N SER A 267 -10.52 -18.53 -19.45
CA SER A 267 -9.75 -19.57 -18.77
C SER A 267 -8.27 -19.38 -19.07
N GLY A 268 -7.43 -19.36 -18.03
CA GLY A 268 -5.98 -19.14 -18.12
C GLY A 268 -5.17 -20.30 -18.69
N SER A 269 -5.77 -21.16 -19.51
CA SER A 269 -5.08 -22.24 -20.22
C SER A 269 -4.77 -21.78 -21.64
N SER A 270 -3.59 -21.18 -21.82
CA SER A 270 -2.99 -21.07 -23.15
C SER A 270 -2.74 -22.48 -23.69
N PHE A 271 -3.59 -22.92 -24.61
CA PHE A 271 -3.27 -24.05 -25.47
C PHE A 271 -2.05 -23.67 -26.31
N THR A 272 -0.92 -24.28 -25.99
CA THR A 272 0.15 -24.48 -26.95
C THR A 272 -0.40 -25.36 -28.06
N GLN A 273 -0.70 -24.78 -29.21
CA GLN A 273 -0.80 -25.53 -30.46
C GLN A 273 0.38 -25.11 -31.34
N GLU A 274 1.38 -25.98 -31.35
CA GLU A 274 2.20 -26.27 -32.53
C GLU A 274 1.68 -27.61 -33.09
N PRO A 275 1.81 -27.89 -34.39
CA PRO A 275 2.98 -27.59 -35.23
C PRO A 275 2.78 -26.52 -36.32
#